data_AF-A0A962QA11-F1
#
_entry.id   AF-A0A962QA11-F1
#
_cell.length_a   1.000
_cell.length_b   1.000
_cell.length_c   1.000
_cell.angle_alpha   90.00
_cell.angle_beta   90.00
_cell.angle_gamma   90.00
#
_symmetry.space_group_name_H-M   'P 1'
#
loop_
_entity.id
_entity.type
_entity.pdbx_description
1 polymer ?
#
loop_
_entity_poly.entity_id
_entity_poly.type
_entity_poly.pdbx_seq_one_letter_code
_entity_poly.pdbx_strand_id
1 'polypeptide(L)'
;MPRQKIIINPGDQFKEWLVVKEIEPKQHTKSKSRYFLCMCARCNNTYEVAKTHLINKKGKNCCFQCAIEEKDLAPYQIWKNWLTIKEIEKKGNYRYWQCECLLCHQLYDLRYDNIKNKTNTFSCTNCATKQRGNKFPGEVYNTWQITKVIENNLYKCKCLLCNTYQILSNAQLYHKKICEYCKINTVGTTTTQQLRNYISRTISPKIFMRDGFTCKKCGDNSGGNLHAHHIYDFANYELLRLNKYNFITLCSECHINDFHSIYYCNQTNTLQDLEDWLGYQYEFRNELMQEHNKYY
;
A
#
# COMPACT_ATOMS: atom_id res chain seq x y z
N MET A 1 27.33 31.56 -25.70
CA MET A 1 28.20 31.18 -24.56
C MET A 1 29.03 29.96 -24.94
N PRO A 2 30.37 29.99 -24.81
CA PRO A 2 31.19 28.82 -25.10
C PRO A 2 30.87 27.70 -24.11
N ARG A 3 30.57 26.49 -24.61
CA ARG A 3 30.35 25.31 -23.76
C ARG A 3 31.64 25.02 -23.00
N GLN A 4 31.62 25.17 -21.67
CA GLN A 4 32.71 24.73 -20.81
C GLN A 4 33.02 23.26 -21.12
N LYS A 5 34.28 22.98 -21.47
CA LYS A 5 34.76 21.61 -21.65
C LYS A 5 34.81 20.96 -20.27
N ILE A 6 33.87 20.07 -19.97
CA ILE A 6 33.92 19.24 -18.77
C ILE A 6 35.13 18.30 -18.88
N ILE A 7 36.05 18.45 -17.94
CA ILE A 7 37.22 17.59 -17.74
C ILE A 7 36.76 16.42 -16.85
N ILE A 8 37.23 15.21 -17.14
CA ILE A 8 36.90 13.98 -16.39
C ILE A 8 38.24 13.36 -15.98
N ASN A 9 38.41 13.12 -14.68
CA ASN A 9 39.61 12.56 -14.07
C ASN A 9 39.33 11.20 -13.41
N PRO A 10 40.34 10.34 -13.24
CA PRO A 10 40.27 9.18 -12.34
C PRO A 10 39.80 9.60 -10.94
N GLY A 11 38.88 8.84 -10.36
CA GLY A 11 38.25 9.14 -9.07
C GLY A 11 36.99 10.00 -9.16
N ASP A 12 36.70 10.63 -10.31
CA ASP A 12 35.45 11.38 -10.47
C ASP A 12 34.25 10.44 -10.42
N GLN A 13 33.20 10.89 -9.72
CA GLN A 13 31.93 10.18 -9.64
C GLN A 13 30.85 10.87 -10.49
N PHE A 14 30.24 10.10 -11.39
CA PHE A 14 29.10 10.52 -12.21
C PHE A 14 27.91 9.61 -11.94
N LYS A 15 26.98 10.05 -11.10
CA LYS A 15 25.89 9.19 -10.57
C LYS A 15 26.48 7.94 -9.88
N GLU A 16 26.13 6.74 -10.34
CA GLU A 16 26.63 5.47 -9.80
C GLU A 16 27.87 4.96 -10.56
N TRP A 17 28.54 5.82 -11.34
CA TRP A 17 29.78 5.51 -12.04
C TRP A 17 30.96 6.16 -11.35
N LEU A 18 31.93 5.35 -10.92
CA LEU A 18 33.25 5.80 -10.48
C LEU A 18 34.23 5.66 -11.64
N VAL A 19 34.84 6.75 -12.07
CA VAL A 19 35.84 6.72 -13.16
C VAL A 19 37.14 6.11 -12.64
N VAL A 20 37.57 5.01 -13.23
CA VAL A 20 38.83 4.34 -12.87
C VAL A 20 39.98 4.91 -13.68
N LYS A 21 39.84 4.95 -15.01
CA LYS A 21 40.84 5.53 -15.92
C LYS A 21 40.25 5.83 -17.28
N GLU A 22 40.94 6.67 -18.05
CA GLU A 22 40.67 6.83 -19.47
C GLU A 22 41.22 5.64 -20.27
N ILE A 23 40.53 5.26 -21.34
CA ILE A 23 40.91 4.15 -22.23
C ILE A 23 40.74 4.56 -23.70
N GLU A 24 41.48 3.89 -24.58
CA GLU A 24 41.33 4.09 -26.02
C GLU A 24 40.04 3.46 -26.56
N PRO A 25 39.41 4.05 -27.60
CA PRO A 25 38.23 3.47 -28.23
C PRO A 25 38.55 2.13 -28.89
N LYS A 26 37.60 1.19 -28.89
CA LYS A 26 37.72 -0.05 -29.67
C LYS A 26 37.80 0.26 -31.17
N GLN A 27 38.62 -0.51 -31.89
CA GLN A 27 38.96 -0.37 -33.32
C GLN A 27 37.74 -0.33 -34.29
N HIS A 28 36.52 -0.60 -33.81
CA HIS A 28 35.30 -0.66 -34.63
C HIS A 28 34.32 0.52 -34.45
N THR A 29 34.64 1.55 -33.66
CA THR A 29 33.71 2.69 -33.51
C THR A 29 34.17 3.90 -34.33
N LYS A 30 33.41 4.28 -35.37
CA LYS A 30 33.60 5.52 -36.17
C LYS A 30 33.43 6.84 -35.37
N SER A 31 33.38 6.78 -34.04
CA SER A 31 33.06 7.91 -33.16
C SER A 31 34.33 8.46 -32.50
N LYS A 32 34.56 9.77 -32.64
CA LYS A 32 35.65 10.53 -31.94
C LYS A 32 35.41 10.71 -30.43
N SER A 33 34.56 9.89 -29.81
CA SER A 33 34.23 10.02 -28.39
C SER A 33 35.31 9.39 -27.51
N ARG A 34 35.73 10.11 -26.46
CA ARG A 34 36.63 9.58 -25.43
C ARG A 34 35.91 8.51 -24.60
N TYR A 35 36.60 7.45 -24.21
CA TYR A 35 36.08 6.36 -23.39
C TYR A 35 36.79 6.27 -22.05
N PHE A 36 36.07 5.81 -21.04
CA PHE A 36 36.58 5.62 -19.69
C PHE A 36 36.22 4.22 -19.22
N LEU A 37 37.14 3.60 -18.50
CA LEU A 37 36.81 2.44 -17.68
C LEU A 37 36.18 2.97 -16.38
N CYS A 38 34.94 2.58 -16.12
CA CYS A 38 34.19 3.02 -14.95
C CYS A 38 33.73 1.82 -14.14
N MET A 39 33.83 1.91 -12.82
CA MET A 39 33.26 0.95 -11.88
C MET A 39 31.83 1.35 -11.56
N CYS A 40 30.91 0.39 -11.59
CA CYS A 40 29.55 0.60 -11.13
C CYS A 40 29.50 0.51 -9.60
N ALA A 41 29.06 1.57 -8.93
CA ALA A 41 28.99 1.62 -7.46
C ALA A 41 27.98 0.64 -6.83
N ARG A 42 27.12 0.00 -7.65
CA ARG A 42 26.10 -0.95 -7.19
C ARG A 42 26.55 -2.40 -7.21
N CYS A 43 27.25 -2.82 -8.27
CA CYS A 43 27.71 -4.21 -8.42
C CYS A 43 29.23 -4.35 -8.40
N ASN A 44 29.96 -3.25 -8.26
CA ASN A 44 31.42 -3.16 -8.28
C ASN A 44 32.10 -3.71 -9.56
N ASN A 45 31.32 -4.04 -10.59
CA ASN A 45 31.86 -4.45 -11.88
C ASN A 45 32.32 -3.24 -12.70
N THR A 46 33.35 -3.43 -13.51
CA THR A 46 33.92 -2.41 -14.39
C THR A 46 33.37 -2.50 -15.80
N TYR A 47 33.10 -1.35 -16.42
CA TYR A 47 32.54 -1.23 -17.76
C TYR A 47 33.24 -0.14 -18.56
N GLU A 48 33.30 -0.30 -19.88
CA GLU A 48 33.73 0.74 -20.80
C GLU A 48 32.58 1.71 -21.07
N VAL A 49 32.75 2.98 -20.71
CA VAL A 49 31.71 4.01 -20.77
C VAL A 49 32.18 5.22 -21.58
N ALA A 50 31.41 5.61 -22.59
CA ALA A 50 31.70 6.79 -23.38
C ALA A 50 31.53 8.09 -22.56
N LYS A 51 32.37 9.10 -22.82
CA LYS A 51 32.31 10.44 -22.21
C LYS A 51 30.90 11.04 -22.21
N THR A 52 30.20 10.87 -23.33
CA THR A 52 28.83 11.39 -23.52
C THR A 52 27.82 10.74 -22.56
N HIS A 53 28.02 9.47 -22.17
CA HIS A 53 27.16 8.78 -21.19
C HIS A 53 27.39 9.24 -19.75
N LEU A 54 28.61 9.66 -19.40
CA LEU A 54 28.91 10.21 -18.07
C LEU A 54 28.33 11.62 -17.89
N ILE A 55 28.43 12.45 -18.93
CA ILE A 55 28.05 13.87 -18.86
C ILE A 55 26.55 14.11 -19.13
N ASN A 56 25.94 13.35 -20.03
CA ASN A 56 24.53 13.56 -20.34
C ASN A 56 23.66 13.13 -19.17
N LYS A 57 22.92 14.08 -18.57
CA LYS A 57 21.95 13.81 -17.48
C LYS A 57 20.88 12.75 -17.84
N LYS A 58 20.67 12.47 -19.14
CA LYS A 58 19.77 11.44 -19.68
C LYS A 58 20.36 10.02 -19.74
N GLY A 59 21.65 9.82 -19.44
CA GLY A 59 22.29 8.49 -19.38
C GLY A 59 21.76 7.64 -18.21
N LYS A 60 21.83 6.30 -18.34
CA LYS A 60 21.46 5.34 -17.28
C LYS A 60 22.24 5.65 -16.01
N ASN A 61 21.59 5.53 -14.84
CA ASN A 61 22.20 5.88 -13.55
C ASN A 61 23.41 4.98 -13.21
N CYS A 62 23.42 3.73 -13.68
CA CYS A 62 24.49 2.75 -13.49
C CYS A 62 24.63 1.82 -14.72
N CYS A 63 25.36 0.70 -14.58
CA CYS A 63 25.52 -0.32 -15.62
C CYS A 63 24.19 -0.93 -16.09
N PHE A 64 24.19 -1.54 -17.29
CA PHE A 64 22.97 -2.10 -17.87
C PHE A 64 22.37 -3.22 -17.02
N GLN A 65 23.21 -4.07 -16.43
CA GLN A 65 22.77 -5.20 -15.62
C GLN A 65 21.98 -4.75 -14.39
N CYS A 66 22.55 -3.86 -13.59
CA CYS A 66 21.86 -3.30 -12.42
C CYS A 66 20.64 -2.44 -12.81
N ALA A 67 20.66 -1.81 -13.99
CA ALA A 67 19.50 -1.10 -14.51
C ALA A 67 18.36 -2.03 -15.01
N ILE A 68 18.65 -3.32 -15.25
CA ILE A 68 17.65 -4.36 -15.52
C ILE A 68 17.05 -4.86 -14.21
N GLU A 69 17.89 -5.13 -13.20
CA GLU A 69 17.46 -5.61 -11.87
C GLU A 69 16.52 -4.60 -11.18
N GLU A 70 16.75 -3.29 -11.33
CA GLU A 70 15.84 -2.24 -10.85
C GLU A 70 14.49 -2.18 -11.58
N LYS A 71 14.32 -2.91 -12.69
CA LYS A 71 13.17 -2.82 -13.60
C LYS A 71 12.41 -4.13 -13.77
N ASP A 72 12.80 -5.21 -13.11
CA ASP A 72 12.04 -6.46 -13.17
C ASP A 72 10.92 -6.47 -12.12
N LEU A 73 9.86 -7.24 -12.37
CA LEU A 73 8.81 -7.43 -11.38
C LEU A 73 9.34 -8.28 -10.24
N ALA A 74 9.01 -7.90 -9.02
CA ALA A 74 9.27 -8.68 -7.81
C ALA A 74 7.95 -8.95 -7.06
N PRO A 75 7.90 -9.95 -6.16
CA PRO A 75 6.78 -10.12 -5.24
C PRO A 75 6.48 -8.85 -4.45
N TYR A 76 5.21 -8.63 -4.15
CA TYR A 76 4.66 -7.54 -3.32
C TYR A 76 4.91 -6.12 -3.85
N GLN A 77 5.09 -5.97 -5.15
CA GLN A 77 5.16 -4.66 -5.80
C GLN A 77 3.77 -4.21 -6.25
N ILE A 78 3.51 -2.91 -6.07
CA ILE A 78 2.25 -2.31 -6.49
C ILE A 78 2.42 -1.60 -7.83
N TRP A 79 1.65 -2.02 -8.82
CA TRP A 79 1.59 -1.44 -10.15
C TRP A 79 0.15 -1.01 -10.46
N LYS A 80 -0.16 0.29 -10.33
CA LYS A 80 -1.54 0.81 -10.39
C LYS A 80 -2.42 0.15 -9.31
N ASN A 81 -3.45 -0.62 -9.67
CA ASN A 81 -4.27 -1.41 -8.72
C ASN A 81 -3.94 -2.91 -8.77
N TRP A 82 -2.69 -3.26 -9.06
CA TRP A 82 -2.23 -4.64 -9.03
C TRP A 82 -1.13 -4.79 -7.99
N LEU A 83 -1.27 -5.78 -7.11
CA LEU A 83 -0.20 -6.26 -6.25
C LEU A 83 0.37 -7.54 -6.87
N THR A 84 1.66 -7.55 -7.19
CA THR A 84 2.32 -8.77 -7.67
C THR A 84 2.48 -9.75 -6.52
N ILE A 85 2.10 -11.02 -6.71
CA ILE A 85 2.24 -12.05 -5.68
C ILE A 85 3.45 -12.92 -5.99
N LYS A 86 3.44 -13.58 -7.14
CA LYS A 86 4.53 -14.44 -7.58
C LYS A 86 4.54 -14.58 -9.10
N GLU A 87 5.71 -14.88 -9.64
CA GLU A 87 5.82 -15.38 -11.01
C GLU A 87 5.22 -16.79 -11.07
N ILE A 88 4.45 -17.06 -12.12
CA ILE A 88 3.83 -18.37 -12.37
C ILE A 88 4.37 -18.97 -13.66
N GLU A 89 4.01 -20.22 -13.94
CA GLU A 89 4.47 -20.95 -15.11
C GLU A 89 4.25 -20.16 -16.42
N LYS A 90 5.26 -20.23 -17.28
CA LYS A 90 5.21 -19.59 -18.60
C LYS A 90 4.11 -20.24 -19.43
N LYS A 91 3.27 -19.42 -20.05
CA LYS A 91 2.29 -19.88 -21.05
C LYS A 91 2.82 -19.48 -22.43
N GLY A 92 3.39 -20.46 -23.15
CA GLY A 92 4.11 -20.22 -24.41
C GLY A 92 5.39 -19.40 -24.20
N ASN A 93 5.61 -18.38 -25.04
CA ASN A 93 6.80 -17.53 -24.99
C ASN A 93 6.70 -16.36 -23.99
N TYR A 94 5.66 -16.32 -23.15
CA TYR A 94 5.36 -15.18 -22.29
C TYR A 94 5.49 -15.52 -20.81
N ARG A 95 6.07 -14.59 -20.05
CA ARG A 95 6.11 -14.62 -18.58
C ARG A 95 4.77 -14.18 -18.02
N TYR A 96 4.31 -14.86 -16.97
CA TYR A 96 3.07 -14.54 -16.27
C TYR A 96 3.32 -14.36 -14.78
N TRP A 97 2.52 -13.50 -14.18
CA TRP A 97 2.52 -13.23 -12.75
C TRP A 97 1.11 -13.41 -12.23
N GLN A 98 1.01 -14.05 -11.07
CA GLN A 98 -0.20 -14.00 -10.28
C GLN A 98 -0.23 -12.66 -9.56
N CYS A 99 -1.31 -11.91 -9.74
CA CYS A 99 -1.50 -10.59 -9.18
C CYS A 99 -2.86 -10.49 -8.48
N GLU A 100 -2.91 -9.77 -7.37
CA GLU A 100 -4.16 -9.42 -6.71
C GLU A 100 -4.65 -8.06 -7.22
N CYS A 101 -5.93 -7.98 -7.59
CA CYS A 101 -6.56 -6.71 -7.93
C CYS A 101 -6.89 -5.94 -6.64
N LEU A 102 -6.23 -4.82 -6.40
CA LEU A 102 -6.41 -3.99 -5.19
C LEU A 102 -7.80 -3.32 -5.08
N LEU A 103 -8.70 -3.54 -6.05
CA LEU A 103 -10.08 -3.04 -6.00
C LEU A 103 -11.10 -4.11 -5.63
N CYS A 104 -10.81 -5.39 -5.85
CA CYS A 104 -11.74 -6.49 -5.57
C CYS A 104 -11.10 -7.68 -4.86
N HIS A 105 -9.80 -7.62 -4.58
CA HIS A 105 -8.98 -8.64 -3.91
C HIS A 105 -8.98 -10.01 -4.59
N GLN A 106 -9.48 -10.10 -5.83
CA GLN A 106 -9.43 -11.32 -6.62
C GLN A 106 -8.07 -11.49 -7.28
N LEU A 107 -7.62 -12.74 -7.40
CA LEU A 107 -6.36 -13.10 -8.05
C LEU A 107 -6.54 -13.23 -9.57
N TYR A 108 -5.54 -12.76 -10.31
CA TYR A 108 -5.50 -12.80 -11.77
C TYR A 108 -4.10 -13.17 -12.26
N ASP A 109 -4.06 -14.01 -13.28
CA ASP A 109 -2.85 -14.35 -14.03
C ASP A 109 -2.61 -13.29 -15.10
N LEU A 110 -1.65 -12.40 -14.88
CA LEU A 110 -1.34 -11.31 -15.78
C LEU A 110 -0.03 -11.55 -16.51
N ARG A 111 -0.04 -11.28 -17.81
CA ARG A 111 1.19 -11.28 -18.62
C ARG A 111 2.12 -10.17 -18.12
N TYR A 112 3.40 -10.49 -17.96
CA TYR A 112 4.46 -9.57 -17.53
C TYR A 112 4.42 -8.21 -18.25
N ASP A 113 4.32 -8.25 -19.58
CA ASP A 113 4.27 -7.04 -20.43
C ASP A 113 3.04 -6.17 -20.13
N ASN A 114 1.90 -6.76 -19.77
CA ASN A 114 0.68 -6.00 -19.47
C ASN A 114 0.82 -5.22 -18.15
N ILE A 115 1.56 -5.78 -17.19
CA ILE A 115 1.84 -5.12 -15.91
C ILE A 115 2.86 -3.99 -16.14
N LYS A 116 3.95 -4.29 -16.87
CA LYS A 116 5.09 -3.39 -17.03
C LYS A 116 4.88 -2.26 -18.04
N ASN A 117 4.28 -2.56 -19.20
CA ASN A 117 4.18 -1.58 -20.31
C ASN A 117 3.04 -0.58 -20.13
N LYS A 118 2.37 -0.55 -18.98
CA LYS A 118 1.30 0.40 -18.61
C LYS A 118 0.13 0.49 -19.60
N THR A 119 0.05 -0.40 -20.59
CA THR A 119 -1.01 -0.43 -21.61
C THR A 119 -2.31 -0.96 -20.99
N ASN A 120 -3.15 -0.01 -20.58
CA ASN A 120 -4.60 -0.06 -20.37
C ASN A 120 -5.27 -0.92 -19.28
N THR A 121 -4.61 -1.82 -18.55
CA THR A 121 -5.28 -2.51 -17.42
C THR A 121 -5.03 -1.80 -16.08
N PHE A 122 -5.76 -0.70 -15.83
CA PHE A 122 -5.72 0.00 -14.53
C PHE A 122 -6.14 -0.91 -13.35
N SER A 123 -6.98 -1.90 -13.63
CA SER A 123 -7.46 -2.95 -12.72
C SER A 123 -7.96 -4.14 -13.55
N CYS A 124 -8.54 -5.16 -12.91
CA CYS A 124 -9.13 -6.29 -13.61
C CYS A 124 -10.30 -5.85 -14.52
N THR A 125 -10.62 -6.63 -15.55
CA THR A 125 -11.70 -6.31 -16.50
C THR A 125 -13.04 -6.09 -15.78
N ASN A 126 -13.33 -6.87 -14.74
CA ASN A 126 -14.56 -6.70 -13.96
C ASN A 126 -14.61 -5.35 -13.24
N CYS A 127 -13.52 -4.93 -12.60
CA CYS A 127 -13.42 -3.62 -11.96
C CYS A 127 -13.40 -2.48 -12.98
N ALA A 128 -12.74 -2.65 -14.13
CA ALA A 128 -12.73 -1.68 -15.21
C ALA A 128 -14.11 -1.52 -15.86
N THR A 129 -14.87 -2.60 -15.99
CA THR A 129 -16.26 -2.58 -16.48
C THR A 129 -17.19 -1.99 -15.42
N LYS A 130 -17.04 -2.37 -14.14
CA LYS A 130 -17.75 -1.72 -13.03
C LYS A 130 -17.50 -0.21 -13.09
N GLN A 131 -16.26 0.25 -13.24
CA GLN A 131 -15.92 1.67 -13.38
C GLN A 131 -16.72 2.42 -14.46
N ARG A 132 -17.18 1.72 -15.51
CA ARG A 132 -17.97 2.29 -16.61
C ARG A 132 -19.48 2.09 -16.47
N GLY A 133 -19.91 1.18 -15.60
CA GLY A 133 -21.32 0.85 -15.38
C GLY A 133 -22.02 1.79 -14.39
N ASN A 134 -23.34 1.78 -14.42
CA ASN A 134 -24.20 2.47 -13.45
C ASN A 134 -23.88 1.99 -12.03
N LYS A 135 -23.94 2.91 -11.07
CA LYS A 135 -23.68 2.65 -9.65
C LYS A 135 -24.97 2.62 -8.88
N PHE A 136 -25.02 1.78 -7.86
CA PHE A 136 -26.24 1.58 -7.10
C PHE A 136 -26.03 1.92 -5.62
N PRO A 137 -27.08 2.40 -4.92
CA PRO A 137 -27.04 2.54 -3.47
C PRO A 137 -26.66 1.21 -2.81
N GLY A 138 -25.83 1.28 -1.77
CA GLY A 138 -25.28 0.13 -1.06
C GLY A 138 -23.86 -0.24 -1.50
N GLU A 139 -23.48 0.00 -2.76
CA GLU A 139 -22.15 -0.34 -3.28
C GLU A 139 -21.03 0.44 -2.58
N VAL A 140 -19.88 -0.21 -2.42
CA VAL A 140 -18.71 0.34 -1.72
C VAL A 140 -17.52 0.45 -2.66
N TYR A 141 -16.87 1.61 -2.63
CA TYR A 141 -15.69 1.93 -3.42
C TYR A 141 -14.63 2.55 -2.50
N ASN A 142 -13.52 1.84 -2.28
CA ASN A 142 -12.56 2.16 -1.22
C ASN A 142 -13.29 2.31 0.12
N THR A 143 -13.23 3.49 0.73
CA THR A 143 -13.91 3.81 2.00
C THR A 143 -15.22 4.58 1.83
N TRP A 144 -15.82 4.54 0.63
CA TRP A 144 -17.04 5.26 0.31
C TRP A 144 -18.17 4.29 0.00
N GLN A 145 -19.23 4.34 0.79
CA GLN A 145 -20.48 3.64 0.48
C GLN A 145 -21.45 4.59 -0.22
N ILE A 146 -21.94 4.20 -1.39
CA ILE A 146 -22.98 4.96 -2.08
C ILE A 146 -24.29 4.83 -1.31
N THR A 147 -24.88 5.95 -0.94
CA THR A 147 -26.17 5.98 -0.22
C THR A 147 -27.31 6.47 -1.11
N LYS A 148 -27.01 7.28 -2.12
CA LYS A 148 -27.98 7.75 -3.10
C LYS A 148 -27.29 8.08 -4.42
N VAL A 149 -27.88 7.64 -5.52
CA VAL A 149 -27.54 8.10 -6.88
C VAL A 149 -28.23 9.44 -7.10
N ILE A 150 -27.48 10.44 -7.54
CA ILE A 150 -28.02 11.78 -7.83
C ILE A 150 -28.28 11.86 -9.34
N GLU A 151 -27.51 12.67 -10.07
CA GLU A 151 -27.58 12.82 -11.52
C GLU A 151 -26.16 13.03 -12.06
N ASN A 152 -25.96 12.93 -13.38
CA ASN A 152 -24.67 13.23 -14.03
C ASN A 152 -23.45 12.50 -13.40
N ASN A 153 -23.62 11.23 -13.01
CA ASN A 153 -22.59 10.43 -12.35
C ASN A 153 -22.10 11.00 -11.00
N LEU A 154 -22.97 11.72 -10.29
CA LEU A 154 -22.76 12.16 -8.91
C LEU A 154 -23.49 11.24 -7.93
N TYR A 155 -22.82 10.95 -6.81
CA TYR A 155 -23.28 10.01 -5.80
C TYR A 155 -23.15 10.63 -4.42
N LYS A 156 -24.23 10.59 -3.64
CA LYS A 156 -24.15 10.86 -2.20
C LYS A 156 -23.54 9.65 -1.53
N CYS A 157 -22.34 9.81 -1.01
CA CYS A 157 -21.54 8.75 -0.42
C CYS A 157 -21.35 8.98 1.08
N LYS A 158 -21.49 7.91 1.86
CA LYS A 158 -21.12 7.87 3.27
C LYS A 158 -19.67 7.42 3.38
N CYS A 159 -18.84 8.19 4.06
CA CYS A 159 -17.50 7.77 4.43
C CYS A 159 -17.59 6.65 5.47
N LEU A 160 -17.10 5.46 5.16
CA LEU A 160 -17.13 4.32 6.10
C LEU A 160 -16.18 4.51 7.28
N LEU A 161 -15.24 5.45 7.19
CA LEU A 161 -14.30 5.77 8.25
C LEU A 161 -14.88 6.67 9.35
N CYS A 162 -15.67 7.67 8.98
CA CYS A 162 -16.17 8.69 9.92
C CYS A 162 -17.67 8.92 9.85
N ASN A 163 -18.39 8.14 9.04
CA ASN A 163 -19.84 8.19 8.83
C ASN A 163 -20.39 9.51 8.25
N THR A 164 -19.54 10.48 7.89
CA THR A 164 -19.96 11.73 7.23
C THR A 164 -20.33 11.51 5.77
N TYR A 165 -21.15 12.40 5.21
CA TYR A 165 -21.62 12.30 3.82
C TYR A 165 -20.91 13.30 2.90
N GLN A 166 -20.58 12.87 1.68
CA GLN A 166 -20.03 13.71 0.62
C GLN A 166 -20.67 13.39 -0.73
N ILE A 167 -20.68 14.36 -1.63
CA ILE A 167 -21.04 14.14 -3.02
C ILE A 167 -19.76 13.84 -3.78
N LEU A 168 -19.71 12.68 -4.44
CA LEU A 168 -18.56 12.21 -5.20
C LEU A 168 -18.96 11.91 -6.64
N SER A 169 -18.10 12.29 -7.58
CA SER A 169 -18.20 11.83 -8.96
C SER A 169 -17.71 10.39 -9.11
N ASN A 170 -18.04 9.75 -10.24
CA ASN A 170 -17.56 8.40 -10.55
C ASN A 170 -16.02 8.29 -10.46
N ALA A 171 -15.27 9.28 -10.97
CA ALA A 171 -13.81 9.30 -10.84
C ALA A 171 -13.35 9.41 -9.38
N GLN A 172 -14.04 10.21 -8.57
CA GLN A 172 -13.70 10.41 -7.17
C GLN A 172 -13.94 9.15 -6.32
N LEU A 173 -14.90 8.30 -6.65
CA LEU A 173 -15.09 7.02 -5.94
C LEU A 173 -13.81 6.15 -5.93
N TYR A 174 -13.03 6.18 -7.01
CA TYR A 174 -11.80 5.38 -7.14
C TYR A 174 -10.53 6.14 -6.74
N HIS A 175 -10.50 7.46 -6.97
CA HIS A 175 -9.28 8.24 -6.84
C HIS A 175 -9.28 9.17 -5.61
N LYS A 176 -10.45 9.48 -5.02
CA LYS A 176 -10.54 10.34 -3.83
C LYS A 176 -10.23 9.50 -2.59
N LYS A 177 -8.93 9.41 -2.32
CA LYS A 177 -8.33 8.65 -1.21
C LYS A 177 -8.49 9.33 0.14
N ILE A 178 -8.97 10.58 0.17
CA ILE A 178 -9.07 11.41 1.38
C ILE A 178 -10.49 11.94 1.53
N CYS A 179 -11.11 11.63 2.67
CA CYS A 179 -12.36 12.27 3.07
C CYS A 179 -12.10 13.70 3.55
N GLU A 180 -12.83 14.67 3.02
CA GLU A 180 -12.72 16.07 3.45
C GLU A 180 -12.99 16.32 4.94
N TYR A 181 -13.71 15.42 5.64
CA TYR A 181 -13.98 15.57 7.06
C TYR A 181 -12.91 14.92 7.93
N CYS A 182 -12.64 13.62 7.75
CA CYS A 182 -11.64 12.95 8.60
C CYS A 182 -10.20 13.16 8.11
N LYS A 183 -9.99 13.63 6.87
CA LYS A 183 -8.67 13.85 6.25
C LYS A 183 -7.76 12.62 6.24
N ILE A 184 -8.31 11.43 6.44
CA ILE A 184 -7.57 10.17 6.42
C ILE A 184 -7.32 9.77 4.97
N ASN A 185 -6.05 9.60 4.60
CA ASN A 185 -5.65 8.95 3.35
C ASN A 185 -5.70 7.42 3.55
N THR A 186 -6.32 6.68 2.63
CA THR A 186 -6.48 5.22 2.73
C THR A 186 -5.54 4.45 1.81
N VAL A 187 -4.63 5.12 1.09
CA VAL A 187 -3.71 4.45 0.17
C VAL A 187 -2.26 4.91 0.39
N GLY A 188 -1.39 3.98 0.78
CA GLY A 188 0.07 4.17 0.96
C GLY A 188 0.57 3.91 2.38
N THR A 189 1.88 3.75 2.59
CA THR A 189 2.52 3.40 3.89
C THR A 189 2.43 4.48 4.97
N THR A 190 2.26 5.76 4.59
CA THR A 190 2.12 6.90 5.52
C THR A 190 0.77 6.94 6.26
N THR A 191 -0.18 6.07 5.89
CA THR A 191 -1.58 6.10 6.35
C THR A 191 -1.79 5.42 7.71
N THR A 192 -1.04 4.37 8.02
CA THR A 192 -1.18 3.59 9.27
C THR A 192 -0.95 4.42 10.53
N GLN A 193 0.10 5.25 10.55
CA GLN A 193 0.39 6.09 11.72
C GLN A 193 -0.66 7.20 11.90
N GLN A 194 -1.13 7.79 10.80
CA GLN A 194 -2.19 8.80 10.85
C GLN A 194 -3.51 8.22 11.36
N LEU A 195 -3.86 7.01 10.92
CA LEU A 195 -5.01 6.25 11.41
C LEU A 195 -4.89 5.93 12.90
N ARG A 196 -3.74 5.41 13.35
CA ARG A 196 -3.48 5.14 14.78
C ARG A 196 -3.62 6.40 15.64
N ASN A 197 -3.08 7.52 15.17
CA ASN A 197 -3.22 8.80 15.86
C ASN A 197 -4.69 9.27 15.89
N TYR A 198 -5.44 9.12 14.80
CA TYR A 198 -6.87 9.45 14.76
C TYR A 198 -7.68 8.58 15.72
N ILE A 199 -7.42 7.26 15.74
CA ILE A 199 -8.06 6.32 16.66
C ILE A 199 -7.80 6.75 18.09
N SER A 200 -6.54 6.95 18.47
CA SER A 200 -6.14 7.37 19.82
C SER A 200 -6.80 8.68 20.24
N ARG A 201 -6.87 9.69 19.36
CA ARG A 201 -7.39 11.02 19.70
C ARG A 201 -8.90 11.16 19.61
N THR A 202 -9.59 10.31 18.83
CA THR A 202 -11.00 10.53 18.48
C THR A 202 -11.89 9.32 18.73
N ILE A 203 -11.39 8.10 18.55
CA ILE A 203 -12.16 6.87 18.74
C ILE A 203 -11.97 6.33 20.15
N SER A 204 -10.74 6.13 20.61
CA SER A 204 -10.44 5.56 21.93
C SER A 204 -11.20 6.23 23.08
N PRO A 205 -11.29 7.58 23.18
CA PRO A 205 -12.07 8.21 24.24
C PRO A 205 -13.57 7.85 24.21
N LYS A 206 -14.14 7.65 23.01
CA LYS A 206 -15.54 7.24 22.84
C LYS A 206 -15.75 5.78 23.22
N ILE A 207 -14.77 4.93 22.95
CA ILE A 207 -14.77 3.51 23.35
C ILE A 207 -14.66 3.40 24.88
N PHE A 208 -13.75 4.16 25.50
CA PHE A 208 -13.61 4.19 26.96
C PHE A 208 -14.91 4.67 27.62
N MET A 209 -15.50 5.74 27.11
CA MET A 209 -16.78 6.23 27.63
C MET A 209 -17.91 5.21 27.46
N ARG A 210 -17.99 4.52 26.31
CA ARG A 210 -18.95 3.42 26.09
C ARG A 210 -18.76 2.29 27.11
N ASP A 211 -17.52 1.95 27.42
CA ASP A 211 -17.16 0.85 28.32
C ASP A 211 -17.06 1.30 29.79
N GLY A 212 -17.51 2.51 30.13
CA GLY A 212 -17.51 3.01 31.51
C GLY A 212 -16.11 3.22 32.09
N PHE A 213 -15.11 3.54 31.25
CA PHE A 213 -13.70 3.70 31.62
C PHE A 213 -13.15 2.52 32.42
N THR A 214 -13.58 1.31 32.07
CA THR A 214 -13.28 0.09 32.80
C THR A 214 -12.76 -0.98 31.85
N CYS A 215 -11.70 -1.68 32.23
CA CYS A 215 -11.19 -2.84 31.51
C CYS A 215 -12.28 -3.93 31.47
N LYS A 216 -12.67 -4.36 30.27
CA LYS A 216 -13.75 -5.34 30.10
C LYS A 216 -13.33 -6.77 30.49
N LYS A 217 -12.03 -7.05 30.65
CA LYS A 217 -11.56 -8.36 31.12
C LYS A 217 -11.52 -8.45 32.65
N CYS A 218 -10.77 -7.55 33.30
CA CYS A 218 -10.48 -7.65 34.73
C CYS A 218 -11.26 -6.65 35.61
N GLY A 219 -12.00 -5.72 35.03
CA GLY A 219 -12.75 -4.71 35.76
C GLY A 219 -11.91 -3.53 36.29
N ASP A 220 -10.62 -3.45 35.94
CA ASP A 220 -9.76 -2.34 36.34
C ASP A 220 -10.26 -0.99 35.82
N ASN A 221 -10.38 -0.02 36.71
CA ASN A 221 -10.86 1.34 36.46
C ASN A 221 -9.97 2.42 37.12
N SER A 222 -8.72 2.08 37.47
CA SER A 222 -7.78 3.03 38.13
C SER A 222 -7.41 4.24 37.26
N GLY A 223 -7.66 4.15 35.95
CA GLY A 223 -7.36 5.19 34.97
C GLY A 223 -5.90 5.22 34.54
N GLY A 224 -5.62 5.92 33.44
CA GLY A 224 -4.26 6.14 32.92
C GLY A 224 -3.59 4.94 32.21
N ASN A 225 -4.19 3.76 32.24
CA ASN A 225 -3.61 2.52 31.70
C ASN A 225 -4.49 1.81 30.66
N LEU A 226 -5.61 2.41 30.24
CA LEU A 226 -6.57 1.83 29.31
C LEU A 226 -6.16 2.00 27.85
N HIS A 227 -6.42 0.97 27.05
CA HIS A 227 -6.20 0.91 25.61
C HIS A 227 -7.46 0.44 24.90
N ALA A 228 -7.71 0.99 23.71
CA ALA A 228 -8.77 0.51 22.83
C ALA A 228 -8.18 -0.57 21.92
N HIS A 229 -8.45 -1.83 22.25
CA HIS A 229 -7.94 -2.98 21.54
C HIS A 229 -8.80 -3.28 20.30
N HIS A 230 -8.17 -3.54 19.16
CA HIS A 230 -8.84 -3.98 17.91
C HIS A 230 -9.17 -5.47 17.98
N ILE A 231 -10.45 -5.82 17.91
CA ILE A 231 -10.92 -7.21 18.00
C ILE A 231 -10.51 -8.00 16.75
N TYR A 232 -10.95 -7.55 15.58
CA TYR A 232 -10.37 -7.91 14.30
C TYR A 232 -9.15 -7.04 14.03
N ASP A 233 -8.03 -7.68 13.71
CA ASP A 233 -6.74 -7.01 13.69
C ASP A 233 -6.65 -5.85 12.68
N PHE A 234 -5.84 -4.86 13.04
CA PHE A 234 -5.70 -3.64 12.25
C PHE A 234 -5.09 -3.90 10.86
N ALA A 235 -4.23 -4.91 10.70
CA ALA A 235 -3.51 -5.13 9.45
C ALA A 235 -4.44 -5.71 8.38
N ASN A 236 -5.22 -6.73 8.72
CA ASN A 236 -5.99 -7.53 7.76
C ASN A 236 -7.42 -7.01 7.55
N TYR A 237 -8.00 -6.30 8.53
CA TYR A 237 -9.40 -5.86 8.48
C TYR A 237 -9.53 -4.34 8.27
N GLU A 238 -9.04 -3.85 7.13
CA GLU A 238 -9.00 -2.42 6.78
C GLU A 238 -10.33 -1.68 6.96
N LEU A 239 -11.45 -2.29 6.57
CA LEU A 239 -12.78 -1.70 6.64
C LEU A 239 -13.35 -1.67 8.07
N LEU A 240 -12.76 -2.45 8.99
CA LEU A 240 -13.13 -2.48 10.40
C LEU A 240 -12.22 -1.62 11.30
N ARG A 241 -11.13 -1.04 10.77
CA ARG A 241 -10.13 -0.25 11.53
C ARG A 241 -10.72 0.87 12.39
N LEU A 242 -11.82 1.48 11.94
CA LEU A 242 -12.50 2.59 12.63
C LEU A 242 -13.92 2.23 13.08
N ASN A 243 -14.35 0.98 12.87
CA ASN A 243 -15.65 0.53 13.31
C ASN A 243 -15.67 0.48 14.84
N LYS A 244 -16.57 1.23 15.47
CA LYS A 244 -16.67 1.29 16.94
C LYS A 244 -16.93 -0.06 17.60
N TYR A 245 -17.58 -1.00 16.91
CA TYR A 245 -17.86 -2.33 17.45
C TYR A 245 -16.61 -3.21 17.42
N ASN A 246 -15.64 -2.89 16.56
CA ASN A 246 -14.36 -3.59 16.45
C ASN A 246 -13.33 -3.17 17.52
N PHE A 247 -13.78 -2.52 18.59
CA PHE A 247 -12.93 -2.10 19.70
C PHE A 247 -13.49 -2.56 21.03
N ILE A 248 -12.60 -2.93 21.95
CA ILE A 248 -12.88 -3.20 23.36
C ILE A 248 -11.88 -2.48 24.26
N THR A 249 -12.33 -1.97 25.40
CA THR A 249 -11.45 -1.32 26.39
C THR A 249 -10.75 -2.35 27.26
N LEU A 250 -9.42 -2.37 27.25
CA LEU A 250 -8.57 -3.25 28.07
C LEU A 250 -7.51 -2.42 28.81
N CYS A 251 -7.15 -2.80 30.04
CA CYS A 251 -5.97 -2.23 30.70
C CYS A 251 -4.68 -2.76 30.07
N SER A 252 -3.56 -2.09 30.30
CA SER A 252 -2.26 -2.43 29.71
C SER A 252 -1.84 -3.87 30.00
N GLU A 253 -2.13 -4.37 31.21
CA GLU A 253 -1.84 -5.74 31.63
C GLU A 253 -2.63 -6.76 30.80
N CYS A 254 -3.96 -6.64 30.79
CA CYS A 254 -4.81 -7.52 30.01
C CYS A 254 -4.56 -7.41 28.50
N HIS A 255 -4.21 -6.22 28.01
CA HIS A 255 -3.98 -5.98 26.59
C HIS A 255 -2.66 -6.59 26.11
N ILE A 256 -1.54 -6.19 26.73
CA ILE A 256 -0.20 -6.48 26.24
C ILE A 256 0.32 -7.80 26.81
N ASN A 257 0.19 -8.00 28.12
CA ASN A 257 0.84 -9.10 28.84
C ASN A 257 -0.01 -10.38 28.86
N ASP A 258 -1.32 -10.27 28.66
CA ASP A 258 -2.25 -11.40 28.64
C ASP A 258 -2.73 -11.70 27.21
N PHE A 259 -3.57 -10.84 26.63
CA PHE A 259 -4.17 -11.13 25.33
C PHE A 259 -3.14 -11.22 24.19
N HIS A 260 -2.28 -10.19 24.04
CA HIS A 260 -1.25 -10.23 23.00
C HIS A 260 -0.19 -11.31 23.22
N SER A 261 0.07 -11.73 24.46
CA SER A 261 1.05 -12.79 24.72
C SER A 261 0.53 -14.18 24.31
N ILE A 262 -0.78 -14.41 24.46
CA ILE A 262 -1.43 -15.69 24.10
C ILE A 262 -1.69 -15.77 22.60
N TYR A 263 -2.20 -14.70 21.99
CA TYR A 263 -2.74 -14.75 20.61
C TYR A 263 -1.84 -14.12 19.55
N TYR A 264 -0.92 -13.21 19.89
CA TYR A 264 -0.22 -12.38 18.90
C TYR A 264 1.12 -12.93 18.39
N CYS A 265 1.41 -14.21 18.59
CA CYS A 265 2.69 -14.77 18.16
C CYS A 265 2.78 -14.97 16.64
N ASN A 266 1.70 -15.29 15.90
CA ASN A 266 1.78 -15.59 14.45
C ASN A 266 0.45 -15.52 13.64
N GLN A 267 -0.65 -14.94 14.14
CA GLN A 267 -1.96 -15.04 13.47
C GLN A 267 -2.79 -13.75 13.47
N THR A 268 -3.82 -13.74 12.62
CA THR A 268 -4.88 -12.72 12.57
C THR A 268 -5.81 -12.90 13.76
N ASN A 269 -6.08 -11.84 14.53
CA ASN A 269 -7.01 -11.94 15.65
C ASN A 269 -8.46 -11.80 15.17
N THR A 270 -9.33 -12.62 15.75
CA THR A 270 -10.76 -12.67 15.44
C THR A 270 -11.62 -12.40 16.67
N LEU A 271 -12.92 -12.18 16.43
CA LEU A 271 -13.91 -12.10 17.50
C LEU A 271 -13.97 -13.39 18.35
N GLN A 272 -13.75 -14.55 17.74
CA GLN A 272 -13.76 -15.81 18.48
C GLN A 272 -12.61 -15.88 19.48
N ASP A 273 -11.40 -15.49 19.08
CA ASP A 273 -10.22 -15.46 19.96
C ASP A 273 -10.45 -14.57 21.19
N LEU A 274 -11.09 -13.42 20.99
CA LEU A 274 -11.46 -12.53 22.08
C LEU A 274 -12.49 -13.17 23.02
N GLU A 275 -13.56 -13.75 22.49
CA GLU A 275 -14.63 -14.35 23.31
C GLU A 275 -14.09 -15.54 24.12
N ASP A 276 -13.26 -16.38 23.51
CA ASP A 276 -12.60 -17.50 24.18
C ASP A 276 -11.70 -17.00 25.32
N TRP A 277 -10.93 -15.95 25.06
CA TRP A 277 -10.08 -15.33 26.08
C TRP A 277 -10.88 -14.65 27.19
N LEU A 278 -11.94 -13.90 26.85
CA LEU A 278 -12.79 -13.23 27.83
C LEU A 278 -13.50 -14.23 28.74
N GLY A 279 -13.91 -15.37 28.19
CA GLY A 279 -14.76 -16.37 28.83
C GLY A 279 -16.25 -16.02 28.78
N TYR A 280 -16.63 -15.06 27.94
CA TYR A 280 -18.01 -14.64 27.76
C TYR A 280 -18.21 -14.01 26.37
N GLN A 281 -19.47 -13.95 25.91
CA GLN A 281 -19.80 -13.37 24.60
C GLN A 281 -19.69 -11.84 24.62
N TYR A 282 -19.06 -11.29 23.57
CA TYR A 282 -18.88 -9.86 23.45
C TYR A 282 -20.22 -9.15 23.25
N GLU A 283 -20.44 -8.07 23.99
CA GLU A 283 -21.73 -7.37 24.06
C GLU A 283 -22.23 -6.87 22.69
N PHE A 284 -21.32 -6.46 21.79
CA PHE A 284 -21.65 -5.98 20.44
C PHE A 284 -21.38 -7.03 19.35
N ARG A 285 -21.47 -8.32 19.70
CA ARG A 285 -21.20 -9.44 18.80
C ARG A 285 -22.00 -9.33 17.50
N ASN A 286 -23.30 -9.11 17.60
CA ASN A 286 -24.19 -9.14 16.45
C ASN A 286 -23.90 -7.99 15.48
N GLU A 287 -23.68 -6.78 16.00
CA GLU A 287 -23.34 -5.62 15.20
C GLU A 287 -21.97 -5.75 14.56
N LEU A 288 -20.99 -6.29 15.29
CA LEU A 288 -19.65 -6.53 14.74
C LEU A 288 -19.68 -7.59 13.65
N MET A 289 -20.39 -8.71 13.86
CA MET A 289 -20.56 -9.77 12.85
C MET A 289 -21.30 -9.26 11.61
N GLN A 290 -22.34 -8.44 11.79
CA GLN A 290 -23.06 -7.82 10.68
C GLN A 290 -22.13 -6.95 9.84
N GLU A 291 -21.29 -6.13 10.48
CA GLU A 291 -20.34 -5.28 9.78
C GLU A 291 -19.19 -6.10 9.16
N HIS A 292 -18.71 -7.16 9.83
CA HIS A 292 -17.72 -8.07 9.26
C HIS A 292 -18.26 -8.74 7.98
N ASN A 293 -19.40 -9.43 8.06
CA ASN A 293 -20.01 -10.17 6.95
C ASN A 293 -20.41 -9.27 5.76
N LYS A 294 -20.55 -7.97 5.99
CA LYS A 294 -20.81 -6.99 4.93
C LYS A 294 -19.58 -6.75 4.06
N TYR A 295 -18.37 -6.98 4.59
CA TYR A 295 -17.10 -6.58 3.98
C TYR A 295 -16.11 -7.72 3.75
N TYR A 296 -16.22 -8.82 4.51
CA TYR A 296 -15.33 -9.98 4.53
C TYR A 296 -16.16 -11.27 4.56
#